data_AF-A0A250XKF2-F1
#
_entry.id   AF-A0A250XKF2-F1
#
_cell.length_a   1.000
_cell.length_b   1.000
_cell.length_c   1.000
_cell.angle_alpha   90.00
_cell.angle_beta   90.00
_cell.angle_gamma   90.00
#
_symmetry.space_group_name_H-M   'P 1'
#
loop_
_entity.id
_entity.type
_entity.pdbx_description
1 polymer ?
#
loop_
_entity_poly.entity_id
_entity_poly.type
_entity_poly.pdbx_seq_one_letter_code
_entity_poly.pdbx_strand_id
1 'polypeptide(L)'
;MIGKEEPLSEEKLCPVLGMYRAADYASAVDMADRLVRFAGPGHTSVLYTNPLNRDHIDRFGSVVKTVRVLINTPASQGAIGDFYNFHLDPSLTLGCGTWGSTSVSSNVGPMNLLNIKSVTERCENMQWFRVPPKIYFKGGCLETALMDLKGRKCALIVTDKPIFDLGYIDRVTRVLDTFNCHYQVFYQVQAEPTMACVREGVQEANRFRPDTIIATGGGSPMDAAKAIWLMHEQPETELQGLAMRFMDIRKRYWLRGDTICSAHRRDNWSKISSGRLRHDTQNCHR
;
A
#
# COMPACT_ATOMS: atom_id res chain seq x y z
N MET A 1 35.77 -1.65 30.32
CA MET A 1 35.27 -0.30 29.99
C MET A 1 35.36 -0.13 28.47
N ILE A 2 34.57 0.77 27.86
CA ILE A 2 34.64 1.09 26.41
C ILE A 2 34.69 2.60 26.30
N GLY A 3 35.69 3.16 25.60
CA GLY A 3 35.85 4.59 25.42
C GLY A 3 37.32 5.02 25.45
N LYS A 4 37.56 6.33 25.35
CA LYS A 4 38.91 6.92 25.24
C LYS A 4 39.85 6.59 26.41
N GLU A 5 39.29 6.26 27.57
CA GLU A 5 40.06 5.86 28.76
C GLU A 5 40.60 4.41 28.67
N GLU A 6 40.08 3.61 27.74
CA GLU A 6 40.51 2.24 27.47
C GLU A 6 41.11 2.16 26.05
N PRO A 7 42.44 2.31 25.90
CA PRO A 7 43.11 2.31 24.59
C PRO A 7 42.89 1.01 23.80
N LEU A 8 42.62 -0.11 24.48
CA LEU A 8 42.30 -1.38 23.81
C LEU A 8 40.92 -1.39 23.16
N SER A 9 40.08 -0.37 23.39
CA SER A 9 38.78 -0.21 22.73
C SER A 9 38.83 0.57 21.41
N GLU A 10 39.95 1.23 21.10
CA GLU A 10 40.15 1.97 19.84
C GLU A 10 40.57 1.07 18.68
N GLU A 11 40.51 1.62 17.47
CA GLU A 11 41.06 0.97 16.27
C GLU A 11 42.59 0.89 16.38
N LYS A 12 43.14 -0.32 16.19
CA LYS A 12 44.57 -0.61 16.32
C LYS A 12 45.04 -1.31 15.06
N LEU A 13 46.00 -0.71 14.37
CA LEU A 13 46.60 -1.27 13.14
C LEU A 13 47.86 -2.09 13.46
N CYS A 14 47.84 -2.84 14.56
CA CYS A 14 48.92 -3.68 15.03
C CYS A 14 48.37 -5.05 15.48
N PRO A 15 49.20 -6.10 15.65
CA PRO A 15 48.74 -7.45 15.98
C PRO A 15 48.36 -7.60 17.46
N VAL A 16 47.55 -6.67 17.98
CA VAL A 16 47.04 -6.65 19.37
C VAL A 16 45.52 -6.71 19.35
N LEU A 17 44.95 -7.74 19.98
CA LEU A 17 43.51 -7.95 20.07
C LEU A 17 42.97 -7.56 21.44
N GLY A 18 41.92 -6.73 21.47
CA GLY A 18 41.14 -6.48 22.69
C GLY A 18 40.16 -7.64 22.93
N MET A 19 40.30 -8.33 24.06
CA MET A 19 39.39 -9.42 24.44
C MET A 19 38.42 -8.95 25.53
N TYR A 20 37.12 -9.01 25.23
CA TYR A 20 36.06 -8.65 26.16
C TYR A 20 35.27 -9.88 26.60
N ARG A 21 34.83 -9.88 27.85
CA ARG A 21 33.99 -10.95 28.41
C ARG A 21 32.56 -10.43 28.60
N ALA A 22 31.60 -11.20 28.10
CA ALA A 22 30.17 -11.00 28.32
C ALA A 22 29.56 -12.22 29.02
N ALA A 23 28.44 -12.04 29.73
CA ALA A 23 27.76 -13.12 30.43
C ALA A 23 26.98 -14.05 29.47
N ASP A 24 26.39 -13.46 28.43
CA ASP A 24 25.56 -14.16 27.45
C ASP A 24 25.71 -13.52 26.06
N TYR A 25 25.03 -14.13 25.08
CA TYR A 25 25.03 -13.66 23.69
C TYR A 25 24.47 -12.25 23.55
N ALA A 26 23.33 -11.96 24.19
CA ALA A 26 22.68 -10.65 24.10
C ALA A 26 23.62 -9.53 24.56
N SER A 27 24.26 -9.71 25.72
CA SER A 27 25.23 -8.78 26.28
C SER A 27 26.47 -8.63 25.41
N ALA A 28 26.91 -9.71 24.73
CA ALA A 28 28.02 -9.66 23.79
C ALA A 28 27.70 -8.82 22.55
N VAL A 29 26.48 -8.96 22.00
CA VAL A 29 26.01 -8.16 20.85
C VAL A 29 25.92 -6.68 21.23
N ASP A 30 25.34 -6.36 22.38
CA ASP A 30 25.23 -4.98 22.86
C ASP A 30 26.62 -4.35 23.10
N MET A 31 27.57 -5.16 23.59
CA MET A 31 28.96 -4.73 23.76
C MET A 31 29.64 -4.48 22.41
N ALA A 32 29.42 -5.35 21.42
CA ALA A 32 29.94 -5.19 20.06
C ALA A 32 29.38 -3.93 19.38
N ASP A 33 28.08 -3.66 19.49
CA ASP A 33 27.47 -2.43 18.97
C ASP A 33 28.07 -1.17 19.62
N ARG A 34 28.30 -1.19 20.93
CA ARG A 34 28.97 -0.08 21.64
C ARG A 34 30.40 0.15 21.16
N LEU A 35 31.18 -0.91 20.93
CA LEU A 35 32.55 -0.81 20.41
C LEU A 35 32.56 -0.24 18.98
N VAL A 36 31.70 -0.78 18.11
CA VAL A 36 31.57 -0.33 16.72
C VAL A 36 31.20 1.14 16.66
N ARG A 37 30.22 1.59 17.45
CA ARG A 37 29.81 3.00 17.47
C ARG A 37 30.86 3.96 17.98
N PHE A 38 31.79 3.49 18.80
CA PHE A 38 32.85 4.31 19.35
C PHE A 38 33.93 4.64 18.32
N ALA A 39 34.43 3.65 17.57
CA ALA A 39 35.61 3.83 16.72
C ALA A 39 35.46 3.34 15.27
N GLY A 40 34.45 2.54 14.93
CA GLY A 40 34.32 1.96 13.58
C GLY A 40 32.89 1.86 13.06
N PRO A 41 32.04 2.90 13.19
CA PRO A 41 30.65 2.82 12.78
C PRO A 41 30.54 2.55 11.28
N GLY A 42 29.68 1.60 10.91
CA GLY A 42 29.40 1.29 9.52
C GLY A 42 30.44 0.43 8.79
N HIS A 43 31.63 0.16 9.35
CA HIS A 43 32.67 -0.55 8.60
C HIS A 43 32.37 -2.05 8.40
N THR A 44 32.74 -2.91 9.35
CA THR A 44 32.56 -4.37 9.23
C THR A 44 32.54 -5.01 10.62
N SER A 45 31.67 -5.99 10.80
CA SER A 45 31.65 -6.84 11.99
C SER A 45 31.63 -8.31 11.59
N VAL A 46 32.07 -9.17 12.50
CA VAL A 46 32.15 -10.62 12.27
C VAL A 46 31.47 -11.35 13.43
N LEU A 47 30.68 -12.36 13.09
CA LEU A 47 30.10 -13.29 14.03
C LEU A 47 30.55 -14.72 13.72
N TYR A 48 31.14 -15.39 14.70
CA TYR A 48 31.38 -16.83 14.64
C TYR A 48 30.25 -17.54 15.41
N THR A 49 29.46 -18.33 14.70
CA THR A 49 28.31 -19.06 15.26
C THR A 49 27.96 -20.25 14.37
N ASN A 50 27.21 -21.23 14.89
CA ASN A 50 26.68 -22.29 14.04
C ASN A 50 25.74 -21.66 12.97
N PRO A 51 25.93 -21.93 11.66
CA PRO A 51 25.09 -21.38 10.59
C PRO A 51 23.58 -21.69 10.72
N LEU A 52 23.21 -22.72 11.49
CA LEU A 52 21.82 -23.07 11.77
C LEU A 52 21.15 -22.09 12.76
N ASN A 53 21.92 -21.32 13.53
CA ASN A 53 21.40 -20.36 14.51
C ASN A 53 21.00 -19.03 13.83
N ARG A 54 19.95 -19.08 13.01
CA ARG A 54 19.45 -17.91 12.26
C ARG A 54 19.06 -16.75 13.17
N ASP A 55 18.39 -17.03 14.28
CA ASP A 55 17.99 -16.00 15.26
C ASP A 55 19.18 -15.18 15.77
N HIS A 56 20.33 -15.82 15.98
CA HIS A 56 21.54 -15.12 16.41
C HIS A 56 22.08 -14.23 15.28
N ILE A 57 22.16 -14.76 14.05
CA ILE A 57 22.64 -14.02 12.88
C ILE A 57 21.75 -12.79 12.61
N ASP A 58 20.43 -12.97 12.63
CA ASP A 58 19.46 -11.90 12.37
C ASP A 58 19.49 -10.84 13.46
N ARG A 59 19.62 -11.25 14.74
CA ARG A 59 19.81 -10.32 15.85
C ARG A 59 21.12 -9.53 15.72
N PHE A 60 22.21 -10.18 15.37
CA PHE A 60 23.50 -9.51 15.20
C PHE A 60 23.44 -8.49 14.06
N GLY A 61 22.87 -8.88 12.92
CA GLY A 61 22.75 -8.00 11.75
C GLY A 61 21.80 -6.83 11.94
N SER A 62 20.77 -6.96 12.78
CA SER A 62 19.84 -5.87 13.08
C SER A 62 20.36 -4.89 14.14
N VAL A 63 21.15 -5.36 15.10
CA VAL A 63 21.62 -4.55 16.23
C VAL A 63 22.94 -3.84 15.91
N VAL A 64 23.94 -4.55 15.37
CA VAL A 64 25.28 -4.00 15.16
C VAL A 64 25.30 -3.11 13.92
N LYS A 65 25.58 -1.82 14.10
CA LYS A 65 25.59 -0.82 13.02
C LYS A 65 26.83 -0.88 12.12
N THR A 66 26.96 -1.97 11.37
CA THR A 66 27.97 -2.13 10.33
C THR A 66 27.32 -2.45 8.99
N VAL A 67 27.92 -1.98 7.91
CA VAL A 67 27.45 -2.23 6.55
C VAL A 67 27.72 -3.67 6.10
N ARG A 68 28.79 -4.27 6.60
CA ARG A 68 29.16 -5.66 6.32
C ARG A 68 29.14 -6.47 7.60
N VAL A 69 28.34 -7.52 7.60
CA VAL A 69 28.27 -8.52 8.67
C VAL A 69 28.73 -9.84 8.08
N LEU A 70 29.87 -10.34 8.55
CA LEU A 70 30.47 -11.56 8.02
C LEU A 70 30.28 -12.71 9.00
N ILE A 71 29.81 -13.86 8.51
CA ILE A 71 29.53 -15.03 9.35
C ILE A 71 30.59 -16.10 9.10
N ASN A 72 31.28 -16.52 10.17
CA ASN A 72 32.31 -17.57 10.13
C ASN A 72 33.46 -17.34 9.13
N THR A 73 33.84 -16.09 8.88
CA THR A 73 34.98 -15.75 8.02
C THR A 73 35.87 -14.71 8.70
N PRO A 74 37.19 -14.75 8.48
CA PRO A 74 38.09 -13.73 9.03
C PRO A 74 37.75 -12.34 8.44
N ALA A 75 37.77 -11.31 9.29
CA ALA A 75 37.33 -9.97 8.91
C ALA A 75 38.13 -9.40 7.73
N SER A 76 39.47 -9.47 7.81
CA SER A 76 40.38 -8.83 6.85
C SER A 76 40.24 -9.39 5.43
N GLN A 77 40.11 -10.71 5.26
CA GLN A 77 39.97 -11.34 3.96
C GLN A 77 38.50 -11.46 3.51
N GLY A 78 37.58 -11.70 4.45
CA GLY A 78 36.15 -11.82 4.15
C GLY A 78 35.52 -10.50 3.68
N ALA A 79 35.99 -9.37 4.20
CA ALA A 79 35.47 -8.04 3.83
C ALA A 79 35.89 -7.59 2.44
N ILE A 80 37.03 -8.08 1.94
CA ILE A 80 37.51 -7.78 0.58
C ILE A 80 36.49 -8.29 -0.45
N GLY A 81 35.85 -9.42 -0.18
CA GLY A 81 34.96 -10.10 -1.13
C GLY A 81 35.69 -11.13 -1.98
N ASP A 82 34.92 -12.01 -2.62
CA ASP A 82 35.33 -13.07 -3.57
C ASP A 82 36.30 -14.17 -3.06
N PHE A 83 36.86 -14.03 -1.85
CA PHE A 83 37.72 -15.07 -1.24
C PHE A 83 36.95 -16.11 -0.42
N TYR A 84 36.05 -15.64 0.45
CA TYR A 84 35.27 -16.49 1.36
C TYR A 84 33.76 -16.38 1.12
N ASN A 85 33.34 -15.43 0.29
CA ASN A 85 31.95 -15.19 -0.08
C ASN A 85 31.89 -14.62 -1.50
N PHE A 86 30.83 -14.96 -2.24
CA PHE A 86 30.61 -14.51 -3.63
C PHE A 86 29.55 -13.41 -3.72
N HIS A 87 29.13 -12.85 -2.58
CA HIS A 87 28.10 -11.81 -2.54
C HIS A 87 28.67 -10.40 -2.47
N LEU A 88 29.88 -10.23 -1.93
CA LEU A 88 30.57 -8.95 -1.89
C LEU A 88 31.48 -8.80 -3.11
N ASP A 89 31.38 -7.66 -3.78
CA ASP A 89 32.30 -7.30 -4.85
C ASP A 89 33.74 -7.16 -4.32
N PRO A 90 34.75 -7.70 -5.02
CA PRO A 90 36.13 -7.61 -4.60
C PRO A 90 36.63 -6.16 -4.59
N SER A 91 37.05 -5.63 -3.43
CA SER A 91 37.63 -4.29 -3.30
C SER A 91 38.46 -4.12 -2.03
N LEU A 92 39.44 -3.21 -2.08
CA LEU A 92 40.18 -2.73 -0.90
C LEU A 92 39.63 -1.40 -0.36
N THR A 93 38.75 -0.75 -1.13
CA THR A 93 38.09 0.50 -0.72
C THR A 93 36.69 0.15 -0.23
N LEU A 94 36.55 0.03 1.08
CA LEU A 94 35.34 -0.46 1.72
C LEU A 94 34.47 0.72 2.19
N GLY A 95 33.29 0.88 1.60
CA GLY A 95 32.36 1.94 1.99
C GLY A 95 31.71 1.68 3.34
N CYS A 96 31.81 2.61 4.29
CA CYS A 96 31.23 2.50 5.64
C CYS A 96 29.78 3.00 5.73
N GLY A 97 29.17 3.44 4.63
CA GLY A 97 27.83 4.03 4.62
C GLY A 97 27.74 5.29 5.48
N THR A 98 26.52 5.80 5.64
CA THR A 98 26.26 7.08 6.31
C THR A 98 26.66 7.07 7.78
N TRP A 99 26.70 5.89 8.41
CA TRP A 99 27.19 5.72 9.78
C TRP A 99 28.69 6.00 9.92
N GLY A 100 29.49 5.71 8.88
CA GLY A 100 30.91 6.03 8.82
C GLY A 100 31.21 7.32 8.07
N SER A 101 30.24 8.24 7.96
CA SER A 101 30.38 9.52 7.26
C SER A 101 30.70 9.41 5.76
N THR A 102 30.29 8.33 5.10
CA THR A 102 30.38 8.17 3.63
C THR A 102 29.01 7.90 3.00
N SER A 103 28.83 8.19 1.71
CA SER A 103 27.56 7.93 1.01
C SER A 103 27.46 6.53 0.39
N VAL A 104 28.53 5.74 0.47
CA VAL A 104 28.64 4.42 -0.15
C VAL A 104 28.62 3.35 0.92
N SER A 105 27.63 2.46 0.87
CA SER A 105 27.44 1.32 1.76
C SER A 105 27.79 -0.01 1.10
N SER A 106 28.66 -0.01 0.09
CA SER A 106 29.12 -1.21 -0.60
C SER A 106 30.64 -1.22 -0.65
N ASN A 107 31.20 -2.32 -1.12
CA ASN A 107 32.57 -2.31 -1.61
C ASN A 107 32.61 -1.40 -2.84
N VAL A 108 33.56 -0.45 -2.87
CA VAL A 108 33.62 0.53 -3.95
C VAL A 108 34.10 -0.20 -5.20
N GLY A 109 33.27 -0.17 -6.25
CA GLY A 109 33.55 -0.79 -7.53
C GLY A 109 33.50 0.21 -8.69
N PRO A 110 33.70 -0.26 -9.93
CA PRO A 110 33.71 0.59 -11.12
C PRO A 110 32.43 1.44 -11.28
N MET A 111 31.27 0.91 -10.88
CA MET A 111 29.98 1.62 -10.96
C MET A 111 29.96 2.92 -10.14
N ASN A 112 30.72 3.00 -9.05
CA ASN A 112 30.81 4.21 -8.24
C ASN A 112 31.65 5.31 -8.90
N LEU A 113 32.41 4.99 -9.95
CA LEU A 113 33.29 5.92 -10.67
C LEU A 113 32.69 6.39 -12.00
N LEU A 114 31.52 5.88 -12.37
CA LEU A 114 30.87 6.22 -13.63
C LEU A 114 29.88 7.38 -13.45
N ASN A 115 30.01 8.40 -14.30
CA ASN A 115 29.00 9.43 -14.46
C ASN A 115 27.92 8.93 -15.45
N ILE A 116 26.84 8.35 -14.92
CA ILE A 116 25.71 7.88 -15.73
C ILE A 116 24.83 9.09 -16.10
N LYS A 117 24.84 9.48 -17.37
CA LYS A 117 23.96 10.52 -17.91
C LYS A 117 22.65 9.91 -18.42
N SER A 118 21.52 10.48 -18.02
CA SER A 118 20.20 10.13 -18.57
C SER A 118 19.73 11.26 -19.49
N VAL A 119 19.43 10.94 -20.75
CA VAL A 119 18.82 11.87 -21.70
C VAL A 119 17.36 11.48 -21.82
N THR A 120 16.44 12.39 -21.47
CA THR A 120 15.00 12.14 -21.48
C THR A 120 14.30 13.16 -22.37
N GLU A 121 13.37 12.69 -23.21
CA GLU A 121 12.52 13.55 -24.03
C GLU A 121 11.10 13.69 -23.47
N ARG A 122 10.34 14.66 -23.96
CA ARG A 122 8.94 14.87 -23.56
C ARG A 122 8.08 13.73 -24.12
N CYS A 123 7.67 12.81 -23.27
CA CYS A 123 6.66 11.82 -23.60
C CYS A 123 5.26 12.35 -23.26
N GLU A 124 4.28 12.03 -24.11
CA GLU A 124 2.88 12.34 -23.82
C GLU A 124 2.30 11.30 -22.86
N ASN A 125 1.59 11.78 -21.84
CA ASN A 125 0.95 10.89 -20.90
C ASN A 125 -0.19 10.12 -21.58
N MET A 126 -0.17 8.80 -21.44
CA MET A 126 -1.27 7.92 -21.85
C MET A 126 -2.60 8.42 -21.29
N GLN A 127 -3.54 8.69 -22.20
CA GLN A 127 -4.92 9.03 -21.87
C GLN A 127 -5.77 7.75 -21.82
N TRP A 128 -6.92 7.82 -21.15
CA TRP A 128 -7.86 6.69 -21.10
C TRP A 128 -9.30 7.13 -21.34
N PHE A 129 -10.08 6.20 -21.88
CA PHE A 129 -11.53 6.29 -21.90
C PHE A 129 -12.08 5.13 -21.07
N ARG A 130 -12.50 5.42 -19.84
CA ARG A 130 -13.07 4.43 -18.92
C ARG A 130 -14.55 4.73 -18.72
N VAL A 131 -15.37 3.73 -19.00
CA VAL A 131 -16.83 3.77 -18.83
C VAL A 131 -17.31 2.49 -18.14
N PRO A 132 -18.48 2.51 -17.49
CA PRO A 132 -19.12 1.29 -17.01
C PRO A 132 -19.28 0.26 -18.15
N PRO A 133 -19.13 -1.04 -17.88
CA PRO A 133 -19.14 -2.08 -18.92
C PRO A 133 -20.49 -2.24 -19.62
N LYS A 134 -21.58 -1.87 -18.94
CA LYS A 134 -22.95 -1.96 -19.44
C LYS A 134 -23.65 -0.65 -19.18
N ILE A 135 -24.17 -0.02 -20.24
CA ILE A 135 -24.92 1.23 -20.18
C ILE A 135 -26.19 1.04 -20.99
N TYR A 136 -27.33 1.09 -20.31
CA TYR A 136 -28.65 0.97 -20.91
C TYR A 136 -29.28 2.36 -21.06
N PHE A 137 -29.90 2.64 -22.20
CA PHE A 137 -30.57 3.92 -22.49
C PHE A 137 -31.83 3.69 -23.35
N LYS A 138 -32.64 4.76 -23.53
CA LYS A 138 -34.01 4.77 -24.11
C LYS A 138 -35.10 4.37 -23.12
N GLY A 139 -36.35 4.69 -23.47
CA GLY A 139 -37.53 4.37 -22.66
C GLY A 139 -37.70 2.86 -22.50
N GLY A 140 -38.10 2.41 -21.31
CA GLY A 140 -38.34 1.00 -21.01
C GLY A 140 -37.10 0.17 -20.65
N CYS A 141 -35.89 0.75 -20.71
CA CYS A 141 -34.65 -0.01 -20.45
C CYS A 141 -34.47 -0.48 -18.99
N LEU A 142 -35.23 0.05 -18.03
CA LEU A 142 -35.09 -0.27 -16.60
C LEU A 142 -35.29 -1.77 -16.32
N GLU A 143 -36.35 -2.35 -16.87
CA GLU A 143 -36.70 -3.75 -16.64
C GLU A 143 -35.61 -4.68 -17.19
N THR A 144 -35.20 -4.44 -18.44
CA THR A 144 -34.09 -5.18 -19.09
C THR A 144 -32.78 -5.02 -18.33
N ALA A 145 -32.47 -3.81 -17.83
CA ALA A 145 -31.24 -3.55 -17.09
C ALA A 145 -31.22 -4.24 -15.72
N LEU A 146 -32.36 -4.29 -15.02
CA LEU A 146 -32.46 -4.96 -13.71
C LEU A 146 -32.44 -6.49 -13.84
N MET A 147 -32.83 -7.05 -14.98
CA MET A 147 -32.70 -8.50 -15.24
C MET A 147 -31.25 -8.98 -15.23
N ASP A 148 -30.26 -8.11 -15.47
CA ASP A 148 -28.84 -8.46 -15.32
C ASP A 148 -28.44 -8.76 -13.87
N LEU A 149 -29.25 -8.35 -12.90
CA LEU A 149 -29.05 -8.65 -11.48
C LEU A 149 -29.59 -10.04 -11.09
N LYS A 150 -30.12 -10.81 -12.04
CA LYS A 150 -30.62 -12.15 -11.79
C LYS A 150 -29.51 -13.02 -11.18
N GLY A 151 -29.77 -13.56 -9.98
CA GLY A 151 -28.78 -14.30 -9.18
C GLY A 151 -28.28 -13.55 -7.94
N ARG A 152 -28.54 -12.23 -7.85
CA ARG A 152 -28.39 -11.45 -6.63
C ARG A 152 -29.58 -11.68 -5.70
N LYS A 153 -29.32 -11.71 -4.40
CA LYS A 153 -30.28 -12.08 -3.35
C LYS A 153 -30.76 -10.89 -2.52
N CYS A 154 -29.92 -9.86 -2.34
CA CYS A 154 -30.19 -8.77 -1.40
C CYS A 154 -29.76 -7.40 -1.97
N ALA A 155 -30.72 -6.57 -2.39
CA ALA A 155 -30.43 -5.25 -2.96
C ALA A 155 -30.72 -4.10 -1.98
N LEU A 156 -29.75 -3.21 -1.76
CA LEU A 156 -29.99 -1.93 -1.08
C LEU A 156 -30.27 -0.84 -2.11
N ILE A 157 -31.48 -0.28 -2.08
CA ILE A 157 -31.90 0.81 -2.95
C ILE A 157 -31.64 2.15 -2.24
N VAL A 158 -30.83 3.01 -2.83
CA VAL A 158 -30.49 4.34 -2.30
C VAL A 158 -31.18 5.41 -3.14
N THR A 159 -32.01 6.24 -2.51
CA THR A 159 -32.81 7.28 -3.19
C THR A 159 -33.04 8.50 -2.29
N ASP A 160 -33.71 9.51 -2.83
CA ASP A 160 -34.18 10.67 -2.08
C ASP A 160 -35.67 10.56 -1.74
N LYS A 161 -36.11 11.31 -0.73
CA LYS A 161 -37.50 11.31 -0.27
C LYS A 161 -38.50 11.70 -1.38
N PRO A 162 -38.25 12.72 -2.22
CA PRO A 162 -39.17 13.07 -3.31
C PRO A 162 -39.40 11.94 -4.31
N ILE A 163 -38.36 11.21 -4.72
CA ILE A 163 -38.51 10.08 -5.66
C ILE A 163 -39.24 8.91 -5.01
N PHE A 164 -39.00 8.68 -3.72
CA PHE A 164 -39.73 7.69 -2.94
C PHE A 164 -41.23 8.03 -2.85
N ASP A 165 -41.56 9.26 -2.46
CA ASP A 165 -42.96 9.73 -2.31
C ASP A 165 -43.73 9.74 -3.64
N LEU A 166 -43.04 9.90 -4.77
CA LEU A 166 -43.61 9.84 -6.11
C LEU A 166 -43.85 8.40 -6.62
N GLY A 167 -43.47 7.36 -5.87
CA GLY A 167 -43.72 5.96 -6.23
C GLY A 167 -42.83 5.43 -7.36
N TYR A 168 -41.74 6.13 -7.70
CA TYR A 168 -40.82 5.65 -8.75
C TYR A 168 -40.06 4.38 -8.35
N ILE A 169 -39.87 4.19 -7.03
CA ILE A 169 -39.21 3.01 -6.48
C ILE A 169 -40.03 1.74 -6.70
N ASP A 170 -41.36 1.86 -6.77
CA ASP A 170 -42.25 0.73 -7.03
C ASP A 170 -41.93 0.03 -8.35
N ARG A 171 -41.46 0.78 -9.35
CA ARG A 171 -41.05 0.21 -10.64
C ARG A 171 -39.78 -0.65 -10.52
N VAL A 172 -38.89 -0.28 -9.61
CA VAL A 172 -37.66 -1.05 -9.35
C VAL A 172 -38.01 -2.28 -8.53
N THR A 173 -38.76 -2.12 -7.44
CA THR A 173 -39.11 -3.22 -6.53
C THR A 173 -39.95 -4.28 -7.22
N ARG A 174 -40.94 -3.90 -8.04
CA ARG A 174 -41.72 -4.84 -8.85
C ARG A 174 -40.85 -5.76 -9.71
N VAL A 175 -39.75 -5.25 -10.26
CA VAL A 175 -38.83 -6.05 -11.07
C VAL A 175 -37.98 -6.96 -10.18
N LEU A 176 -37.50 -6.47 -9.05
CA LEU A 176 -36.74 -7.28 -8.08
C LEU A 176 -37.59 -8.43 -7.51
N ASP A 177 -38.89 -8.20 -7.30
CA ASP A 177 -39.86 -9.22 -6.86
C ASP A 177 -39.98 -10.37 -7.86
N THR A 178 -39.88 -10.10 -9.17
CA THR A 178 -40.00 -11.15 -10.21
C THR A 178 -38.94 -12.25 -10.12
N PHE A 179 -37.80 -11.98 -9.47
CA PHE A 179 -36.74 -12.96 -9.25
C PHE A 179 -36.37 -13.13 -7.77
N ASN A 180 -37.31 -12.79 -6.87
CA ASN A 180 -37.23 -13.04 -5.43
C ASN A 180 -35.97 -12.45 -4.76
N CYS A 181 -35.60 -11.23 -5.14
CA CYS A 181 -34.51 -10.48 -4.51
C CYS A 181 -35.06 -9.68 -3.33
N HIS A 182 -34.57 -9.95 -2.12
CA HIS A 182 -34.88 -9.14 -0.96
C HIS A 182 -34.31 -7.75 -1.15
N TYR A 183 -35.06 -6.72 -0.77
CA TYR A 183 -34.57 -5.36 -0.91
C TYR A 183 -34.88 -4.52 0.32
N GLN A 184 -34.06 -3.50 0.52
CA GLN A 184 -34.29 -2.45 1.50
C GLN A 184 -34.11 -1.08 0.84
N VAL A 185 -34.94 -0.12 1.22
CA VAL A 185 -34.91 1.23 0.63
C VAL A 185 -34.40 2.23 1.65
N PHE A 186 -33.27 2.88 1.34
CA PHE A 186 -32.73 4.02 2.05
C PHE A 186 -33.06 5.30 1.27
N TYR A 187 -34.06 6.04 1.72
CA TYR A 187 -34.59 7.24 1.05
C TYR A 187 -34.21 8.56 1.75
N GLN A 188 -33.29 8.52 2.72
CA GLN A 188 -32.91 9.69 3.53
C GLN A 188 -31.81 10.55 2.88
N VAL A 189 -31.55 10.38 1.58
CA VAL A 189 -30.54 11.17 0.87
C VAL A 189 -31.05 12.60 0.62
N GLN A 190 -30.28 13.58 1.08
CA GLN A 190 -30.56 15.01 0.90
C GLN A 190 -29.91 15.55 -0.38
N ALA A 191 -30.30 16.74 -0.85
CA ALA A 191 -29.82 17.31 -2.13
C ALA A 191 -28.28 17.47 -2.21
N GLU A 192 -27.62 17.71 -1.08
CA GLU A 192 -26.17 17.59 -0.93
C GLU A 192 -25.90 16.52 0.16
N PRO A 193 -25.34 15.36 -0.18
CA PRO A 193 -25.22 14.27 0.77
C PRO A 193 -24.14 14.61 1.79
N THR A 194 -24.56 14.77 3.05
CA THR A 194 -23.63 14.99 4.16
C THR A 194 -22.94 13.69 4.57
N MET A 195 -21.79 13.80 5.23
CA MET A 195 -21.11 12.64 5.82
C MET A 195 -21.97 11.87 6.82
N ALA A 196 -22.92 12.54 7.49
CA ALA A 196 -23.87 11.91 8.40
C ALA A 196 -24.81 10.98 7.62
N CYS A 197 -25.39 11.45 6.53
CA CYS A 197 -26.27 10.67 5.65
C CYS A 197 -25.55 9.42 5.10
N VAL A 198 -24.29 9.56 4.65
CA VAL A 198 -23.50 8.41 4.18
C VAL A 198 -23.27 7.41 5.32
N ARG A 199 -22.91 7.86 6.53
CA ARG A 199 -22.72 6.96 7.68
C ARG A 199 -23.99 6.21 8.08
N GLU A 200 -25.15 6.86 8.04
CA GLU A 200 -26.45 6.21 8.28
C GLU A 200 -26.73 5.15 7.21
N GLY A 201 -26.51 5.47 5.94
CA GLY A 201 -26.62 4.51 4.84
C GLY A 201 -25.66 3.33 4.97
N VAL A 202 -24.44 3.56 5.47
CA VAL A 202 -23.45 2.49 5.75
C VAL A 202 -23.91 1.61 6.92
N GLN A 203 -24.49 2.18 7.97
CA GLN A 203 -25.06 1.39 9.06
C GLN A 203 -26.19 0.49 8.56
N GLU A 204 -27.05 1.00 7.68
CA GLU A 204 -28.11 0.20 7.07
C GLU A 204 -27.53 -0.91 6.18
N ALA A 205 -26.55 -0.58 5.34
CA ALA A 205 -25.84 -1.56 4.51
C ALA A 205 -25.17 -2.65 5.38
N ASN A 206 -24.54 -2.29 6.50
CA ASN A 206 -23.89 -3.24 7.40
C ASN A 206 -24.89 -4.19 8.09
N ARG A 207 -26.11 -3.70 8.40
CA ARG A 207 -27.19 -4.51 8.99
C ARG A 207 -27.81 -5.45 7.96
N PHE A 208 -28.15 -4.91 6.78
CA PHE A 208 -28.83 -5.64 5.73
C PHE A 208 -27.91 -6.58 4.95
N ARG A 209 -26.61 -6.25 4.87
CA ARG A 209 -25.56 -6.93 4.09
C ARG A 209 -26.01 -7.16 2.64
N PRO A 210 -26.25 -6.07 1.87
CA PRO A 210 -26.65 -6.19 0.48
C PRO A 210 -25.52 -6.80 -0.36
N ASP A 211 -25.88 -7.61 -1.34
CA ASP A 211 -24.95 -8.09 -2.37
C ASP A 211 -24.94 -7.18 -3.61
N THR A 212 -25.83 -6.19 -3.67
CA THR A 212 -25.89 -5.16 -4.71
C THR A 212 -26.49 -3.87 -4.15
N ILE A 213 -25.94 -2.73 -4.57
CA ILE A 213 -26.50 -1.41 -4.28
C ILE A 213 -27.06 -0.82 -5.57
N ILE A 214 -28.31 -0.34 -5.52
CA ILE A 214 -29.03 0.29 -6.63
C ILE A 214 -29.29 1.75 -6.26
N ALA A 215 -28.58 2.67 -6.88
CA ALA A 215 -28.90 4.09 -6.74
C ALA A 215 -30.04 4.48 -7.69
N THR A 216 -31.10 5.10 -7.18
CA THR A 216 -32.20 5.64 -8.00
C THR A 216 -32.36 7.13 -7.73
N GLY A 217 -32.02 7.97 -8.70
CA GLY A 217 -32.34 9.40 -8.63
C GLY A 217 -31.46 10.32 -9.44
N GLY A 218 -31.07 11.44 -8.84
CA GLY A 218 -30.10 12.40 -9.39
C GLY A 218 -28.68 12.15 -8.91
N GLY A 219 -27.82 13.17 -8.98
CA GLY A 219 -26.42 13.07 -8.59
C GLY A 219 -26.23 12.72 -7.11
N SER A 220 -27.01 13.36 -6.23
CA SER A 220 -26.87 13.13 -4.79
C SER A 220 -27.11 11.65 -4.37
N PRO A 221 -28.25 11.00 -4.71
CA PRO A 221 -28.42 9.56 -4.43
C PRO A 221 -27.34 8.67 -5.04
N MET A 222 -26.82 9.00 -6.23
CA MET A 222 -25.75 8.22 -6.86
C MET A 222 -24.41 8.36 -6.16
N ASP A 223 -24.04 9.58 -5.78
CA ASP A 223 -22.76 9.84 -5.10
C ASP A 223 -22.80 9.30 -3.67
N ALA A 224 -23.93 9.45 -2.97
CA ALA A 224 -24.16 8.84 -1.67
C ALA A 224 -24.07 7.30 -1.75
N ALA A 225 -24.71 6.68 -2.74
CA ALA A 225 -24.65 5.23 -2.92
C ALA A 225 -23.22 4.72 -3.16
N LYS A 226 -22.42 5.41 -3.98
CA LYS A 226 -21.01 5.06 -4.21
C LYS A 226 -20.18 5.19 -2.93
N ALA A 227 -20.43 6.23 -2.13
CA ALA A 227 -19.75 6.43 -0.86
C ALA A 227 -20.14 5.37 0.19
N ILE A 228 -21.44 5.06 0.30
CA ILE A 228 -21.97 3.99 1.17
C ILE A 228 -21.34 2.66 0.79
N TRP A 229 -21.31 2.34 -0.49
CA TRP A 229 -20.72 1.13 -1.00
C TRP A 229 -19.23 1.00 -0.64
N LEU A 230 -18.44 2.05 -0.89
CA LEU A 230 -17.01 2.07 -0.57
C LEU A 230 -16.75 1.86 0.93
N MET A 231 -17.51 2.55 1.79
CA MET A 231 -17.37 2.43 3.24
C MET A 231 -17.92 1.11 3.80
N HIS A 232 -18.88 0.48 3.12
CA HIS A 232 -19.41 -0.83 3.49
C HIS A 232 -18.39 -1.94 3.19
N GLU A 233 -17.72 -1.91 2.04
CA GLU A 233 -16.65 -2.86 1.70
C GLU A 233 -15.37 -2.59 2.50
N GLN A 234 -15.06 -1.32 2.78
CA GLN A 234 -13.83 -0.91 3.46
C GLN A 234 -14.12 0.01 4.65
N PRO A 235 -14.53 -0.54 5.81
CA PRO A 235 -14.87 0.25 6.99
C PRO A 235 -13.69 1.03 7.58
N GLU A 236 -12.45 0.61 7.29
CA GLU A 236 -11.20 1.28 7.70
C GLU A 236 -10.93 2.60 6.93
N THR A 237 -11.69 2.89 5.86
CA THR A 237 -11.39 4.00 4.96
C THR A 237 -11.99 5.31 5.45
N GLU A 238 -11.13 6.31 5.67
CA GLU A 238 -11.54 7.65 6.07
C GLU A 238 -11.88 8.51 4.83
N LEU A 239 -13.14 8.95 4.71
CA LEU A 239 -13.63 9.62 3.51
C LEU A 239 -12.94 10.97 3.22
N GLN A 240 -12.40 11.62 4.26
CA GLN A 240 -11.64 12.85 4.13
C GLN A 240 -10.32 12.65 3.39
N GLY A 241 -9.66 11.49 3.55
CA GLY A 241 -8.47 11.13 2.79
C GLY A 241 -8.76 10.90 1.29
N LEU A 242 -9.98 10.49 0.96
CA LEU A 242 -10.43 10.30 -0.44
C LEU A 242 -10.68 11.62 -1.18
N ALA A 243 -11.02 12.68 -0.45
CA ALA A 243 -11.32 14.00 -0.98
C ALA A 243 -10.06 14.86 -1.25
N MET A 244 -8.86 14.33 -0.98
CA MET A 244 -7.62 15.06 -1.27
C MET A 244 -7.50 15.38 -2.76
N ARG A 245 -6.97 16.57 -3.06
CA ARG A 245 -6.69 17.00 -4.43
C ARG A 245 -5.39 16.36 -4.90
N PHE A 246 -5.39 15.84 -6.13
CA PHE A 246 -4.22 15.19 -6.72
C PHE A 246 -3.88 15.83 -8.07
N MET A 247 -2.59 15.87 -8.40
CA MET A 247 -2.11 16.35 -9.70
C MET A 247 -2.24 15.29 -10.81
N ASP A 248 -2.09 14.01 -10.49
CA ASP A 248 -2.33 12.88 -11.43
C ASP A 248 -3.15 11.80 -10.73
N ILE A 249 -4.31 11.47 -11.30
CA ILE A 249 -5.22 10.43 -10.80
C ILE A 249 -4.64 9.01 -10.88
N ARG A 250 -3.61 8.78 -11.72
CA ARG A 250 -2.93 7.48 -11.86
C ARG A 250 -1.95 7.18 -10.73
N LYS A 251 -1.42 8.21 -10.07
CA LYS A 251 -0.46 8.05 -8.97
C LYS A 251 -1.16 7.81 -7.61
N ARG A 252 -2.43 7.43 -7.63
CA ARG A 252 -3.21 7.06 -6.44
C ARG A 252 -2.85 5.63 -5.98
N TYR A 253 -2.78 5.47 -4.66
CA TYR A 253 -2.36 4.25 -3.97
C TYR A 253 -3.55 3.53 -3.30
N TRP A 254 -4.70 3.22 -3.95
CA TRP A 254 -5.82 2.53 -3.24
C TRP A 254 -6.67 1.56 -4.10
N LEU A 255 -7.28 0.55 -3.43
CA LEU A 255 -7.90 -0.71 -3.92
C LEU A 255 -9.47 -0.70 -3.98
N ARG A 256 -10.17 -1.83 -4.24
CA ARG A 256 -11.20 -2.01 -5.32
C ARG A 256 -12.51 -2.80 -5.04
N GLY A 257 -13.64 -2.44 -5.69
CA GLY A 257 -14.85 -3.27 -5.94
C GLY A 257 -15.90 -2.69 -6.98
N ASP A 258 -17.19 -3.12 -7.03
CA ASP A 258 -18.24 -2.75 -8.03
C ASP A 258 -19.57 -2.07 -7.52
N THR A 259 -20.17 -1.10 -8.26
CA THR A 259 -21.51 -0.43 -8.02
C THR A 259 -22.35 -0.23 -9.30
N ILE A 260 -23.69 -0.19 -9.19
CA ILE A 260 -24.65 0.08 -10.28
C ILE A 260 -25.53 1.32 -9.97
N CYS A 261 -25.78 2.18 -10.96
CA CYS A 261 -26.54 3.43 -10.81
C CYS A 261 -27.65 3.58 -11.87
N SER A 262 -28.84 4.02 -11.46
CA SER A 262 -30.01 4.34 -12.30
C SER A 262 -30.45 5.79 -12.10
N ALA A 263 -30.87 6.47 -13.18
CA ALA A 263 -31.06 7.92 -13.17
C ALA A 263 -32.43 8.39 -13.67
N HIS A 264 -33.03 9.37 -12.95
CA HIS A 264 -34.32 9.97 -13.31
C HIS A 264 -34.25 11.43 -13.80
N ARG A 265 -33.16 12.19 -13.54
CA ARG A 265 -32.96 13.55 -14.10
C ARG A 265 -32.09 13.54 -15.36
N ARG A 266 -32.43 14.36 -16.36
CA ARG A 266 -31.71 14.42 -17.66
C ARG A 266 -30.28 14.97 -17.56
N ASP A 267 -29.97 15.84 -16.60
CA ASP A 267 -28.77 16.71 -16.69
C ASP A 267 -27.57 16.31 -15.79
N ASN A 268 -27.53 15.10 -15.23
CA ASN A 268 -26.48 14.72 -14.27
C ASN A 268 -25.44 13.73 -14.82
N TRP A 269 -24.16 14.08 -14.75
CA TRP A 269 -23.02 13.33 -15.32
C TRP A 269 -22.50 12.20 -14.42
N SER A 270 -22.95 12.12 -13.16
CA SER A 270 -22.57 11.07 -12.19
C SER A 270 -22.97 9.64 -12.62
N LYS A 271 -23.80 9.52 -13.67
CA LYS A 271 -24.24 8.26 -14.29
C LYS A 271 -23.13 7.51 -15.01
N ILE A 272 -22.21 8.26 -15.64
CA ILE A 272 -21.16 7.72 -16.53
C ILE A 272 -19.80 7.76 -15.83
N SER A 273 -19.66 8.53 -14.74
CA SER A 273 -18.45 8.52 -13.94
C SER A 273 -18.31 7.17 -13.21
N SER A 274 -17.59 6.25 -13.85
CA SER A 274 -17.16 5.01 -13.23
C SER A 274 -16.12 5.35 -12.16
N GLY A 275 -16.54 5.35 -10.90
CA GLY A 275 -15.67 5.02 -9.78
C GLY A 275 -15.45 3.52 -9.75
N ARG A 276 -14.88 2.96 -10.84
CA ARG A 276 -14.57 1.53 -10.92
C ARG A 276 -13.07 1.38 -10.81
N LEU A 277 -12.64 0.80 -9.71
CA LEU A 277 -11.25 0.54 -9.44
C LEU A 277 -11.04 -0.95 -9.90
N ARG A 278 -10.18 -1.26 -10.91
CA ARG A 278 -9.67 -2.63 -11.33
C ARG A 278 -8.14 -2.92 -11.36
N HIS A 279 -7.65 -3.91 -10.60
CA HIS A 279 -6.22 -4.28 -10.38
C HIS A 279 -5.48 -4.55 -11.69
N ASP A 280 -4.31 -3.93 -11.88
CA ASP A 280 -3.31 -4.39 -12.83
C ASP A 280 -2.03 -4.66 -12.03
N THR A 281 -1.79 -5.93 -11.72
CA THR A 281 -0.44 -6.44 -11.50
C THR A 281 0.10 -6.83 -12.87
N GLN A 282 0.47 -5.83 -13.67
CA GLN A 282 1.48 -6.06 -14.69
C GLN A 282 2.69 -5.24 -14.30
N ASN A 283 3.73 -5.98 -13.91
CA ASN A 283 5.10 -5.51 -13.78
C ASN A 283 5.43 -4.60 -14.97
N CYS A 284 5.57 -3.31 -14.70
CA CYS A 284 6.23 -2.39 -15.62
C CYS A 284 7.73 -2.66 -15.50
N HIS A 285 8.17 -3.79 -16.07
CA HIS A 285 9.56 -4.00 -16.46
C HIS A 285 9.65 -3.81 -17.97
N ARG A 286 9.91 -2.56 -18.38
CA ARG A 286 10.96 -2.13 -19.31
C ARG A 286 10.81 -0.65 -19.61
#